data_AF-A0A7W9AIN5-F1
#
_entry.id   AF-A0A7W9AIN5-F1
#
_cell.length_a   1.000
_cell.length_b   1.000
_cell.length_c   1.000
_cell.angle_alpha   90.00
_cell.angle_beta   90.00
_cell.angle_gamma   90.00
#
_symmetry.space_group_name_H-M   'P 1'
#
loop_
_entity.id
_entity.type
_entity.pdbx_description
1 polymer ?
#
loop_
_entity_poly.entity_id
_entity_poly.type
_entity_poly.pdbx_seq_one_letter_code
_entity_poly.pdbx_strand_id
1 'polypeptide(L)'
;MSLTKIDSWIGRTLFVPPIIKLCQITRQSQFAIARLFWFIAALDGFYRAETLVSSVLFGVLSLIMMLTASLRADMPTNSSVGFRMLAVAFFLMDVVTGLATGTWRGIEFWIFVMIAEYAGSIRTIPPRESRKKAVKSVKAGT
;
A
#
# COMPACT_ATOMS: atom_id res chain seq x y z
N MET A 1 -7.39 -20.41 -12.49
CA MET A 1 -7.74 -18.97 -12.32
C MET A 1 -6.48 -18.16 -12.60
N SER A 2 -6.50 -17.15 -13.47
CA SER A 2 -5.30 -16.37 -13.82
C SER A 2 -4.82 -15.51 -12.64
N LEU A 3 -3.50 -15.34 -12.47
CA LEU A 3 -2.90 -14.48 -11.43
C LEU A 3 -3.49 -13.06 -11.44
N THR A 4 -3.77 -12.52 -12.62
CA THR A 4 -4.41 -11.21 -12.79
C THR A 4 -5.84 -11.13 -12.24
N LYS A 5 -6.59 -12.23 -12.29
CA LYS A 5 -7.95 -12.28 -11.71
C LYS A 5 -7.90 -12.32 -10.19
N ILE A 6 -6.93 -13.05 -9.64
CA ILE A 6 -6.71 -13.12 -8.18
C ILE A 6 -6.27 -11.74 -7.67
N ASP A 7 -5.26 -11.13 -8.29
CA ASP A 7 -4.77 -9.79 -7.97
C ASP A 7 -5.90 -8.74 -8.02
N SER A 8 -6.71 -8.74 -9.09
CA SER A 8 -7.85 -7.83 -9.19
C SER A 8 -8.92 -8.07 -8.12
N TRP A 9 -9.11 -9.31 -7.69
CA TRP A 9 -10.09 -9.65 -6.66
C TRP A 9 -9.60 -9.20 -5.27
N ILE A 10 -8.34 -9.47 -4.94
CA ILE A 10 -7.69 -9.04 -3.69
C ILE A 10 -7.70 -7.52 -3.60
N GLY A 11 -7.26 -6.84 -4.67
CA GLY A 11 -7.26 -5.39 -4.74
C GLY A 11 -8.64 -4.80 -4.52
N ARG A 12 -9.66 -5.26 -5.27
CA ARG A 12 -11.03 -4.70 -5.18
C ARG A 12 -11.71 -4.97 -3.84
N THR A 13 -11.47 -6.12 -3.23
CA THR A 13 -12.18 -6.54 -2.02
C THR A 13 -11.52 -6.02 -0.76
N LEU A 14 -10.18 -6.12 -0.67
CA LEU A 14 -9.46 -5.98 0.60
C LEU A 14 -8.71 -4.65 0.72
N PHE A 15 -8.00 -4.21 -0.33
CA PHE A 15 -7.05 -3.09 -0.21
C PHE A 15 -7.53 -1.78 -0.82
N VAL A 16 -8.12 -1.79 -2.02
CA VAL A 16 -8.48 -0.55 -2.74
C VAL A 16 -9.53 0.29 -2.00
N PRO A 17 -10.64 -0.28 -1.47
CA PRO A 17 -11.62 0.51 -0.73
C PRO A 17 -11.07 1.24 0.50
N PRO A 18 -10.32 0.60 1.42
CA PRO A 18 -9.74 1.30 2.56
C PRO A 18 -8.65 2.29 2.15
N ILE A 19 -7.84 2.00 1.13
CA ILE A 19 -6.83 2.95 0.63
C ILE A 19 -7.49 4.22 0.10
N ILE A 20 -8.58 4.10 -0.67
CA ILE A 20 -9.33 5.25 -1.17
C ILE A 20 -9.89 6.07 0.01
N LYS A 21 -10.47 5.41 1.03
CA LYS A 21 -10.94 6.09 2.24
C LYS A 21 -9.81 6.84 2.94
N LEU A 22 -8.64 6.21 3.08
CA LEU A 22 -7.47 6.81 3.70
C LEU A 22 -7.04 8.06 2.93
N CYS A 23 -6.88 7.96 1.61
CA CYS A 23 -6.56 9.10 0.74
C CYS A 23 -7.57 10.25 0.92
N GLN A 24 -8.87 9.93 0.99
CA GLN A 24 -9.91 10.93 1.17
C GLN A 24 -9.91 11.57 2.56
N ILE A 25 -9.53 10.84 3.62
CA ILE A 25 -9.45 11.36 4.99
C ILE A 25 -8.23 12.27 5.12
N THR A 26 -7.06 11.80 4.67
CA THR A 26 -5.79 12.53 4.77
C THR A 26 -5.64 13.64 3.73
N ARG A 27 -6.51 13.65 2.70
CA ARG A 27 -6.42 14.51 1.51
C ARG A 27 -5.09 14.35 0.75
N GLN A 28 -4.46 13.18 0.89
CA GLN A 28 -3.22 12.83 0.19
C GLN A 28 -3.55 12.11 -1.12
N SER A 29 -2.62 12.17 -2.09
CA SER A 29 -2.71 11.34 -3.29
C SER A 29 -2.43 9.88 -2.97
N GLN A 30 -2.88 8.98 -3.84
CA GLN A 30 -2.57 7.55 -3.76
C GLN A 30 -1.06 7.28 -3.84
N PHE A 31 -0.32 8.15 -4.55
CA PHE A 31 1.12 8.03 -4.68
C PHE A 31 1.84 8.43 -3.38
N ALA A 32 1.32 9.44 -2.68
CA ALA A 32 1.84 9.84 -1.38
C ALA A 32 1.58 8.74 -0.33
N ILE A 33 0.38 8.15 -0.33
CA ILE A 33 0.06 6.98 0.49
C ILE A 33 0.97 5.80 0.13
N ALA A 34 1.19 5.50 -1.15
CA ALA A 34 2.07 4.43 -1.57
C ALA A 34 3.49 4.60 -1.02
N ARG A 35 4.07 5.80 -1.13
CA ARG A 35 5.42 6.09 -0.61
C ARG A 35 5.49 6.04 0.90
N LEU A 36 4.47 6.56 1.59
CA LEU A 36 4.40 6.52 3.05
C LEU A 36 4.39 5.07 3.56
N PHE A 37 3.58 4.19 2.96
CA PHE A 37 3.54 2.79 3.37
C PHE A 37 4.81 2.03 2.99
N TRP A 38 5.44 2.35 1.86
CA TRP A 38 6.77 1.82 1.54
C TRP A 38 7.84 2.30 2.53
N PHE A 39 7.77 3.54 3.00
CA PHE A 39 8.65 4.05 4.05
C PHE A 39 8.44 3.32 5.38
N ILE A 40 7.18 3.13 5.80
CA ILE A 40 6.85 2.38 7.01
C ILE A 40 7.31 0.93 6.90
N ALA A 41 7.10 0.28 5.75
CA ALA A 41 7.59 -1.08 5.49
C ALA A 41 9.12 -1.15 5.59
N ALA A 42 9.83 -0.17 5.02
CA ALA A 42 11.29 -0.11 5.12
C ALA A 42 11.77 0.06 6.57
N LEU A 43 11.08 0.89 7.37
CA LEU A 43 11.39 1.07 8.79
C LEU A 43 11.11 -0.18 9.61
N ASP A 44 9.99 -0.88 9.36
CA ASP A 44 9.69 -2.14 10.03
C ASP A 44 10.71 -3.23 9.67
N GLY A 45 11.10 -3.31 8.40
CA GLY A 45 12.20 -4.16 7.94
C GLY A 45 13.54 -3.80 8.60
N PHE A 46 13.82 -2.52 8.81
CA PHE A 46 15.03 -2.06 9.50
C PHE A 46 15.01 -2.42 10.99
N TYR A 47 13.86 -2.23 11.65
CA TYR A 47 13.67 -2.58 13.05
C TYR A 47 13.84 -4.10 13.31
N ARG A 48 13.44 -4.94 12.37
CA ARG A 48 13.55 -6.40 12.44
C ARG A 48 14.86 -6.96 11.90
N ALA A 49 15.75 -6.13 11.36
CA ALA A 49 16.97 -6.58 10.74
C ALA A 49 17.92 -7.21 11.77
N GLU A 50 18.11 -8.53 11.70
CA GLU A 50 18.97 -9.28 12.64
C GLU A 50 20.43 -9.35 12.15
N THR A 51 20.68 -9.07 10.87
CA THR A 51 22.02 -9.11 10.29
C THR A 51 22.49 -7.72 9.86
N LEU A 52 23.80 -7.47 9.92
CA LEU A 52 24.40 -6.21 9.47
C LEU A 52 24.01 -5.86 8.03
N VAL A 53 23.98 -6.87 7.14
CA VAL A 53 23.59 -6.70 5.73
C VAL A 53 22.14 -6.23 5.63
N SER A 54 21.22 -6.89 6.33
CA SER A 54 19.81 -6.46 6.36
C SER A 54 19.64 -5.06 6.96
N SER A 55 20.40 -4.72 8.01
CA SER A 55 20.32 -3.41 8.66
C SER A 55 20.77 -2.31 7.70
N VAL A 56 21.88 -2.50 6.99
CA VAL A 56 22.36 -1.54 5.99
C VAL A 56 21.35 -1.41 4.85
N LEU A 57 20.83 -2.54 4.33
CA LEU A 57 19.88 -2.53 3.21
C LEU A 57 18.58 -1.81 3.56
N PHE A 58 17.93 -2.19 4.66
CA PHE A 58 16.67 -1.57 5.08
C PHE A 58 16.86 -0.15 5.62
N GLY A 59 18.02 0.16 6.22
CA GLY A 59 18.37 1.52 6.64
C GLY A 59 18.50 2.47 5.45
N VAL A 60 19.24 2.07 4.40
CA VAL A 60 19.37 2.86 3.17
C VAL A 60 18.02 2.98 2.46
N LEU A 61 17.25 1.88 2.36
CA LEU A 61 15.91 1.92 1.78
C LEU A 61 14.99 2.88 2.54
N SER A 62 15.05 2.89 3.87
CA SER A 62 14.26 3.80 4.71
C SER A 62 14.60 5.26 4.43
N LEU A 63 15.88 5.60 4.30
CA LEU A 63 16.31 6.96 3.95
C LEU A 63 15.82 7.38 2.55
N ILE A 64 15.95 6.50 1.56
CA ILE A 64 15.45 6.76 0.19
C ILE A 64 13.93 6.96 0.22
N MET A 65 13.20 6.10 0.92
CA MET A 65 11.75 6.19 1.01
C MET A 65 11.30 7.43 1.78
N MET A 66 12.00 7.82 2.84
CA MET A 66 11.75 9.07 3.56
C MET A 66 11.92 10.29 2.64
N LEU A 67 13.03 10.37 1.92
CA LEU A 67 13.32 11.47 0.99
C LEU A 67 12.29 11.53 -0.14
N THR A 68 11.95 10.39 -0.75
CA THR A 68 10.96 10.35 -1.84
C THR A 68 9.55 10.62 -1.34
N ALA A 69 9.17 10.17 -0.15
CA ALA A 69 7.89 10.50 0.49
C ALA A 69 7.78 12.00 0.80
N SER A 70 8.89 12.66 1.14
CA SER A 70 8.90 14.08 1.51
C SER A 70 8.98 15.01 0.28
N LEU A 71 9.85 14.69 -0.68
CA LEU A 71 10.18 15.57 -1.81
C LEU A 71 9.39 15.28 -3.07
N ARG A 72 8.85 14.06 -3.22
CA ARG A 72 8.22 13.57 -4.46
C ARG A 72 6.94 12.81 -4.17
N ALA A 73 6.21 13.22 -3.12
CA ALA A 73 5.00 12.56 -2.64
C ALA A 73 4.00 12.24 -3.76
N ASP A 74 3.81 13.16 -4.72
CA ASP A 74 2.80 13.04 -5.78
C ASP A 74 3.32 12.51 -7.13
N MET A 75 4.60 12.16 -7.24
CA MET A 75 5.09 11.58 -8.50
C MET A 75 4.44 10.21 -8.75
N PRO A 76 4.14 9.83 -10.01
CA PRO A 76 3.58 8.51 -10.30
C PRO A 76 4.46 7.39 -9.73
N THR A 77 3.84 6.41 -9.07
CA THR A 77 4.53 5.18 -8.65
C THR A 77 4.10 4.04 -9.57
N ASN A 78 5.06 3.20 -9.94
CA ASN A 78 4.77 2.00 -10.71
C ASN A 78 4.52 0.85 -9.73
N SER A 79 3.51 0.04 -10.01
CA SER A 79 3.28 -1.21 -9.28
C SER A 79 3.22 -2.38 -10.27
N SER A 80 3.79 -3.51 -9.88
CA SER A 80 3.86 -4.72 -10.70
C SER A 80 2.93 -5.80 -10.15
N VAL A 81 2.10 -6.39 -11.03
CA VAL A 81 1.24 -7.54 -10.68
C VAL A 81 2.08 -8.69 -10.11
N GLY A 82 3.25 -8.96 -10.70
CA GLY A 82 4.12 -10.04 -10.24
C GLY A 82 4.62 -9.80 -8.81
N PHE A 83 5.02 -8.57 -8.50
CA PHE A 83 5.47 -8.21 -7.16
C PHE A 83 4.33 -8.24 -6.14
N ARG A 84 3.13 -7.77 -6.49
CA ARG A 84 1.94 -7.88 -5.63
C ARG A 84 1.60 -9.32 -5.30
N MET A 85 1.61 -10.21 -6.29
CA MET A 85 1.33 -11.63 -6.07
C MET A 85 2.41 -12.31 -5.23
N LEU A 86 3.68 -11.91 -5.39
CA LEU A 86 4.77 -12.38 -4.54
C LEU A 86 4.59 -11.91 -3.08
N ALA A 87 4.23 -10.65 -2.88
CA ALA A 87 3.94 -10.10 -1.54
C ALA A 87 2.75 -10.83 -0.88
N VAL A 88 1.70 -11.15 -1.63
CA VAL A 88 0.58 -11.97 -1.15
C VAL A 88 1.06 -13.38 -0.76
N ALA A 89 1.92 -14.00 -1.58
CA ALA A 89 2.45 -15.33 -1.27
C ALA A 89 3.26 -15.32 0.03
N PHE A 90 4.15 -14.35 0.22
CA PHE A 90 4.91 -14.24 1.47
C PHE A 90 4.03 -13.91 2.67
N PHE A 91 3.04 -13.01 2.51
CA PHE A 91 2.05 -12.76 3.55
C PHE A 91 1.33 -14.04 3.99
N LEU A 92 0.90 -14.87 3.04
CA LEU A 92 0.24 -16.14 3.35
C LEU A 92 1.19 -17.13 4.03
N MET A 93 2.47 -17.19 3.63
CA MET A 93 3.46 -18.01 4.31
C MET A 93 3.65 -17.57 5.77
N ASP A 94 3.73 -16.27 6.03
CA ASP A 94 3.88 -15.73 7.37
C ASP A 94 2.62 -15.97 8.22
N VAL A 95 1.42 -15.90 7.63
CA VAL A 95 0.16 -16.26 8.31
C VAL A 95 0.14 -17.76 8.66
N VAL A 96 0.52 -18.64 7.73
CA VAL A 96 0.59 -20.09 7.99
C VAL A 96 1.62 -20.38 9.08
N THR A 97 2.77 -19.72 9.03
CA THR A 97 3.82 -19.84 10.06
C THR A 97 3.29 -19.36 11.40
N GLY A 98 2.68 -18.18 11.46
CA GLY A 98 2.10 -17.63 12.69
C GLY A 98 1.00 -18.49 13.29
N LEU A 99 0.19 -19.17 12.47
CA LEU A 99 -0.80 -20.15 12.93
C LEU A 99 -0.14 -21.43 13.47
N ALA A 100 0.95 -21.89 12.87
CA ALA A 100 1.64 -23.11 13.26
C ALA A 100 2.54 -22.93 14.50
N THR A 101 3.20 -21.78 14.63
CA THR A 101 4.20 -21.50 15.69
C THR A 101 3.69 -20.54 16.77
N GLY A 102 2.55 -19.87 16.53
CA GLY A 102 2.04 -18.80 17.39
C GLY A 102 2.80 -17.46 17.25
N THR A 103 3.82 -17.39 16.38
CA THR A 103 4.65 -16.19 16.22
C THR A 103 4.15 -15.32 15.06
N TRP A 104 3.49 -14.21 15.37
CA TRP A 104 2.94 -13.29 14.37
C TRP A 104 3.93 -12.20 13.93
N ARG A 105 5.21 -12.28 14.33
CA ARG A 105 6.26 -11.30 13.95
C ARG A 105 6.48 -11.34 12.43
N GLY A 106 6.28 -10.20 11.76
CA GLY A 106 6.69 -9.97 10.37
C GLY A 106 5.52 -9.88 9.41
N ILE A 107 4.32 -10.24 9.84
CA ILE A 107 3.09 -10.18 9.05
C ILE A 107 2.74 -8.72 8.70
N GLU A 108 3.01 -7.79 9.62
CA GLU A 108 2.79 -6.36 9.43
C GLU A 108 3.60 -5.79 8.27
N PHE A 109 4.83 -6.26 8.05
CA PHE A 109 5.69 -5.85 6.94
C PHE A 109 4.97 -6.04 5.61
N TRP A 110 4.47 -7.25 5.36
CA TRP A 110 3.79 -7.56 4.10
C TRP A 110 2.46 -6.86 3.95
N ILE A 111 1.75 -6.60 5.04
CA ILE A 111 0.54 -5.76 5.01
C ILE A 111 0.90 -4.36 4.50
N PHE A 112 1.96 -3.75 5.02
CA PHE A 112 2.39 -2.43 4.58
C PHE A 112 2.85 -2.42 3.12
N VAL A 113 3.63 -3.42 2.70
CA VAL A 113 4.05 -3.59 1.30
C VAL A 113 2.84 -3.73 0.38
N MET A 114 1.85 -4.56 0.74
CA MET A 114 0.63 -4.73 -0.06
C MET A 114 -0.16 -3.42 -0.15
N ILE A 115 -0.34 -2.69 0.96
CA ILE A 115 -1.02 -1.39 0.94
C ILE A 115 -0.29 -0.43 -0.01
N ALA A 116 1.04 -0.36 0.06
CA ALA A 116 1.85 0.51 -0.76
C ALA A 116 1.69 0.21 -2.26
N GLU A 117 1.76 -1.08 -2.63
CA GLU A 117 1.65 -1.53 -4.01
C GLU A 117 0.23 -1.36 -4.56
N TYR A 118 -0.80 -1.73 -3.79
CA TYR A 118 -2.18 -1.53 -4.20
C TYR A 118 -2.51 -0.04 -4.30
N ALA A 119 -1.94 0.83 -3.47
CA ALA A 119 -2.10 2.28 -3.60
C ALA A 119 -1.48 2.79 -4.91
N GLY A 120 -0.27 2.33 -5.27
CA GLY A 120 0.36 2.65 -6.55
C GLY A 120 -0.39 2.14 -7.78
N SER A 121 -1.20 1.08 -7.63
CA SER A 121 -2.03 0.54 -8.72
C SER A 121 -3.28 1.38 -9.03
N ILE A 122 -3.70 2.27 -8.12
CA ILE A 122 -4.91 3.08 -8.29
C ILE A 122 -4.64 4.20 -9.30
N ARG A 123 -5.36 4.17 -10.43
CA ARG A 123 -5.23 5.20 -11.46
C ARG A 123 -5.96 6.50 -11.13
N THR A 124 -7.15 6.40 -10.53
CA THR A 124 -8.00 7.55 -10.23
C THR A 124 -8.70 7.36 -8.90
N ILE A 125 -8.64 8.38 -8.04
CA ILE A 125 -9.42 8.41 -6.79
C ILE A 125 -10.79 9.02 -7.11
N PRO A 126 -11.91 8.32 -6.85
CA PRO A 126 -13.23 8.87 -7.09
C PRO A 126 -13.49 10.08 -6.18
N PRO A 127 -14.17 11.14 -6.68
CA PRO A 127 -14.50 12.31 -5.88
C PRO A 127 -15.43 11.93 -4.72
N ARG A 128 -15.21 12.53 -3.54
CA ARG A 128 -16.04 12.32 -2.34
C ARG A 128 -17.52 12.47 -2.67
N GLU A 129 -18.36 11.57 -2.14
CA GLU A 129 -19.81 11.53 -2.43
C GLU A 129 -20.54 12.82 -2.06
N SER A 130 -20.03 13.59 -1.09
CA SER A 130 -20.55 14.92 -0.75
C SER A 130 -20.48 15.90 -1.94
N ARG A 131 -19.45 15.80 -2.78
CA ARG A 131 -19.32 16.59 -4.00
C ARG A 131 -20.26 16.10 -5.11
N LYS A 132 -20.57 14.79 -5.17
CA LYS A 132 -21.58 14.26 -6.11
C LYS A 132 -22.98 14.79 -5.80
N LYS A 133 -23.36 14.93 -4.52
CA LYS A 133 -24.64 15.54 -4.13
C LYS A 133 -24.70 17.03 -4.50
N ALA A 134 -23.63 17.78 -4.28
CA ALA A 134 -23.56 19.21 -4.65
C ALA A 134 -23.61 19.44 -6.18
N VAL A 135 -22.93 18.60 -6.98
CA VAL A 135 -22.99 18.71 -8.45
C VAL A 135 -24.38 18.33 -8.98
N LYS A 136 -25.07 17.38 -8.34
CA LYS A 136 -26.42 16.98 -8.72
C LYS A 136 -27.47 18.03 -8.35
N SER A 137 -27.30 18.75 -7.23
CA SER A 137 -28.20 19.86 -6.87
C SER A 137 -28.04 21.08 -7.77
N VAL A 138 -26.80 21.38 -8.22
CA VAL A 138 -26.56 22.47 -9.19
C VAL A 138 -27.18 22.15 -10.55
N LYS A 139 -27.07 20.89 -11.03
CA LYS A 139 -27.69 20.46 -12.29
C LYS A 139 -29.21 20.31 -12.26
N ALA A 140 -29.82 20.20 -11.08
CA ALA A 140 -31.27 20.11 -10.92
C ALA A 140 -31.95 21.47 -10.72
N GLY A 141 -31.16 22.55 -10.57
CA GLY A 141 -31.64 23.93 -10.41
C GLY A 141 -31.33 24.83 -11.61
N THR A 142 -30.98 24.26 -12.76
CA THR A 142 -30.89 24.94 -14.08
C THR A 142 -31.94 24.34 -15.00
#